data_AF-A0A9D8UIG3-F1
#
_entry.id   AF-A0A9D8UIG3-F1
#
_cell.length_a   1.000
_cell.length_b   1.000
_cell.length_c   1.000
_cell.angle_alpha   90.00
_cell.angle_beta   90.00
_cell.angle_gamma   90.00
#
_symmetry.space_group_name_H-M   'P 1'
#
loop_
_entity.id
_entity.type
_entity.pdbx_description
1 polymer ?
#
loop_
_entity_poly.entity_id
_entity_poly.type
_entity_poly.pdbx_seq_one_letter_code
_entity_poly.pdbx_strand_id
1 'polypeptide(L)' 'MSDNYLPKRYREYLGLGAEIAATLAIPIALGYIVDLYLESSPWGLLSGAVVGIAFFFFSIFRIAKKLDNNKE' A
#
# COMPACT_ATOMS: atom_id res chain seq x y z
N MET A 1 20.90 -12.00 -13.48
CA MET A 1 21.49 -13.08 -12.65
C MET A 1 21.42 -12.67 -11.18
N SER A 2 20.29 -12.87 -10.50
CA SER A 2 20.15 -12.58 -9.05
C SER A 2 19.14 -13.52 -8.35
N ASP A 3 18.76 -14.61 -9.02
CA ASP A 3 17.77 -15.54 -8.52
C ASP A 3 18.52 -16.60 -7.69
N ASN A 4 18.57 -16.46 -6.35
CA ASN A 4 18.71 -17.57 -5.36
C ASN A 4 19.17 -17.21 -3.92
N TYR A 5 19.13 -15.94 -3.46
CA TYR A 5 19.49 -15.65 -2.06
C TYR A 5 18.32 -15.64 -1.06
N LEU A 6 17.06 -15.58 -1.53
CA LEU A 6 15.88 -15.50 -0.67
C LEU A 6 14.99 -16.75 -0.80
N PRO A 7 14.73 -17.49 0.31
CA PRO A 7 13.77 -18.58 0.35
C PRO A 7 12.40 -18.13 -0.21
N LYS A 8 11.68 -18.99 -0.93
CA LYS A 8 10.40 -18.64 -1.59
C LYS A 8 9.42 -17.90 -0.67
N ARG A 9 9.29 -18.34 0.59
CA ARG A 9 8.47 -17.71 1.64
C ARG A 9 8.82 -16.24 1.88
N TYR A 10 10.10 -15.87 1.86
CA TYR A 10 10.54 -14.49 2.08
C TYR A 10 10.12 -13.56 0.94
N ARG A 11 10.13 -14.04 -0.31
CA ARG A 11 9.68 -13.24 -1.46
C ARG A 11 8.19 -12.92 -1.37
N GLU A 12 7.39 -13.85 -0.88
CA GLU A 12 5.96 -13.64 -0.64
C GLU A 12 5.72 -12.55 0.41
N TYR A 13 6.44 -12.58 1.53
CA TYR A 13 6.33 -11.55 2.57
C TYR A 13 6.80 -10.17 2.07
N LEU A 14 7.87 -10.12 1.26
CA LEU A 14 8.32 -8.87 0.64
C LEU A 14 7.29 -8.33 -0.35
N GLY A 15 6.68 -9.20 -1.16
CA GLY A 15 5.60 -8.81 -2.07
C GLY A 15 4.40 -8.23 -1.33
N LEU A 16 3.99 -8.85 -0.22
CA LEU A 16 2.93 -8.35 0.64
C LEU A 16 3.28 -6.98 1.26
N GLY A 17 4.50 -6.82 1.76
CA GLY A 17 4.97 -5.55 2.30
C GLY A 17 4.96 -4.43 1.25
N ALA A 18 5.39 -4.73 0.03
CA ALA A 18 5.34 -3.80 -1.10
C ALA A 18 3.90 -3.43 -1.50
N GLU A 19 2.99 -4.41 -1.53
CA GLU A 19 1.57 -4.19 -1.81
C GLU A 19 0.93 -3.26 -0.77
N ILE A 20 1.19 -3.52 0.52
CA ILE A 20 0.71 -2.68 1.62
C ILE A 20 1.30 -1.27 1.53
N ALA A 21 2.60 -1.12 1.30
CA ALA A 21 3.23 0.19 1.15
C ALA A 21 2.64 0.99 -0.03
N ALA A 22 2.39 0.31 -1.16
CA ALA A 22 1.78 0.91 -2.35
C ALA A 22 0.36 1.42 -2.06
N THR A 23 -0.43 0.72 -1.24
CA THR A 23 -1.80 1.14 -0.90
C THR A 23 -1.86 2.49 -0.18
N LEU A 24 -0.77 2.89 0.49
CA LEU A 24 -0.65 4.18 1.16
C LEU A 24 0.09 5.20 0.29
N ALA A 25 1.20 4.81 -0.33
CA ALA A 25 2.06 5.72 -1.10
C ALA A 25 1.37 6.25 -2.37
N ILE A 26 0.61 5.41 -3.09
CA ILE A 26 -0.05 5.79 -4.34
C ILE A 26 -1.06 6.94 -4.12
N PRO A 27 -2.06 6.84 -3.23
CA PRO A 27 -3.03 7.91 -3.06
C PRO A 27 -2.41 9.20 -2.49
N ILE A 28 -1.37 9.11 -1.66
CA ILE A 28 -0.62 10.30 -1.21
C ILE A 28 0.09 10.98 -2.39
N ALA A 29 0.79 10.21 -3.22
CA ALA A 29 1.48 10.73 -4.40
C ALA A 29 0.50 11.35 -5.41
N LEU A 30 -0.65 10.72 -5.62
CA LEU A 30 -1.73 11.27 -6.44
C LEU A 30 -2.28 12.57 -5.85
N GLY A 31 -2.52 12.61 -4.54
CA GLY A 31 -2.96 13.82 -3.84
C GLY A 31 -1.97 14.98 -4.00
N TYR A 32 -0.68 14.70 -3.91
CA TYR A 32 0.38 15.68 -4.17
C TYR A 32 0.38 16.20 -5.61
N ILE A 33 0.22 15.31 -6.60
CA ILE A 33 0.15 15.69 -8.01
C ILE A 33 -1.10 16.56 -8.27
N VAL A 34 -2.23 16.22 -7.65
CA VAL A 34 -3.47 17.03 -7.72
C VAL A 34 -3.24 18.42 -7.15
N ASP A 35 -2.56 18.53 -6.01
CA ASP A 35 -2.19 19.81 -5.41
C ASP A 35 -1.30 20.66 -6.34
N LEU A 36 -0.32 20.04 -7.00
CA LEU A 36 0.52 20.72 -8.00
C LEU A 36 -0.28 21.22 -9.21
N TYR A 37 -1.29 20.47 -9.65
CA TYR A 37 -2.06 20.81 -10.84
C TYR A 37 -3.14 21.87 -10.57
N LEU A 38 -3.76 21.85 -9.40
CA LEU A 38 -4.83 22.78 -9.02
C LEU A 38 -4.30 24.02 -8.29
N GLU A 39 -2.99 24.11 -8.06
CA GLU A 39 -2.35 25.10 -7.18
C GLU A 39 -2.97 25.13 -5.77
N SER A 40 -3.70 24.06 -5.40
CA SER A 40 -4.20 23.84 -4.07
C SER A 40 -3.07 23.25 -3.24
N SER A 41 -2.82 23.76 -2.05
CA SER A 41 -1.88 23.13 -1.12
C SER A 41 -2.37 23.35 0.30
N PRO A 42 -2.45 22.31 1.16
CA PRO A 42 -2.11 20.89 0.95
C PRO A 42 -3.35 19.96 0.91
N TRP A 43 -4.45 20.39 0.28
CA TRP A 43 -5.75 19.70 0.38
C TRP A 43 -5.80 18.35 -0.34
N GLY A 44 -5.22 18.27 -1.53
CA GLY A 44 -5.05 17.05 -2.30
C GLY A 44 -4.18 16.03 -1.56
N LEU A 45 -3.04 16.47 -1.02
CA LEU A 45 -2.16 15.63 -0.21
C LEU A 45 -2.89 15.10 1.04
N LEU A 46 -3.61 15.95 1.77
CA LEU A 46 -4.36 15.56 2.97
C LEU A 46 -5.46 14.54 2.65
N SER A 47 -6.25 14.80 1.61
CA SER A 47 -7.31 13.87 1.20
C SER A 47 -6.72 12.54 0.71
N GLY A 48 -5.63 12.58 -0.06
CA GLY A 48 -4.87 11.41 -0.47
C GLY A 48 -4.33 10.60 0.71
N ALA A 49 -3.83 11.26 1.76
CA ALA A 49 -3.38 10.61 2.99
C ALA A 49 -4.53 9.92 3.74
N VAL A 50 -5.69 10.56 3.88
CA VAL A 50 -6.87 9.96 4.52
C VAL A 50 -7.33 8.72 3.76
N VAL A 51 -7.43 8.81 2.43
CA VAL A 51 -7.77 7.66 1.57
C VAL A 51 -6.74 6.55 1.67
N GLY A 52 -5.45 6.90 1.66
CA GLY A 52 -4.34 5.95 1.79
C GLY A 52 -4.36 5.20 3.13
N ILE A 53 -4.66 5.89 4.22
CA ILE A 53 -4.83 5.27 5.54
C ILE A 53 -6.01 4.29 5.53
N ALA A 54 -7.16 4.68 4.97
CA ALA A 54 -8.31 3.80 4.87
C ALA A 54 -7.99 2.52 4.05
N PHE A 55 -7.30 2.68 2.91
CA PHE A 55 -6.88 1.55 2.08
C PHE A 55 -5.83 0.66 2.74
N PHE A 56 -4.89 1.25 3.48
CA PHE A 56 -3.90 0.52 4.25
C PHE A 56 -4.56 -0.39 5.28
N PHE A 57 -5.49 0.15 6.09
CA PHE A 57 -6.23 -0.65 7.07
C PHE A 57 -7.07 -1.73 6.39
N PHE A 58 -7.80 -1.38 5.32
CA PHE A 58 -8.58 -2.36 4.56
C PHE A 58 -7.70 -3.51 4.02
N SER A 59 -6.52 -3.20 3.48
CA SER A 59 -5.55 -4.19 3.02
C SER A 59 -5.06 -5.10 4.14
N ILE A 60 -4.74 -4.54 5.31
CA ILE A 60 -4.34 -5.34 6.48
C ILE A 60 -5.45 -6.29 6.88
N PHE A 61 -6.69 -5.82 7.04
CA PHE A 61 -7.81 -6.68 7.42
C PHE A 61 -8.10 -7.76 6.38
N ARG A 62 -8.01 -7.41 5.09
CA ARG A 62 -8.14 -8.37 3.98
C ARG A 62 -7.07 -9.46 4.04
N ILE A 63 -5.81 -9.08 4.26
CA ILE A 63 -4.68 -10.02 4.34
C ILE A 63 -4.83 -10.91 5.58
N ALA A 64 -5.15 -10.33 6.74
CA ALA A 64 -5.38 -11.08 7.97
C ALA A 64 -6.47 -12.16 7.78
N LYS A 65 -7.61 -11.78 7.20
CA LYS A 65 -8.71 -12.72 6.91
C LYS A 65 -8.33 -13.80 5.90
N LYS A 66 -7.55 -13.44 4.87
CA LYS A 66 -7.05 -14.41 3.87
C LYS A 66 -6.11 -15.44 4.51
N LEU A 67 -5.28 -15.03 5.47
CA LEU A 67 -4.39 -15.93 6.20
C LEU A 67 -5.15 -16.85 7.16
N ASP A 68 -6.27 -16.38 7.71
CA ASP A 68 -7.13 -17.16 8.60
C ASP A 68 -7.89 -18.27 7.84
N ASN A 69 -8.54 -17.93 6.72
CA ASN A 69 -9.24 -18.90 5.87
C ASN A 69 -8.33 -19.98 5.24
N ASN A 70 -7.02 -19.77 5.16
CA ASN A 70 -6.08 -20.71 4.56
C ASN A 70 -5.54 -21.74 5.58
N LYS A 71 -6.06 -21.72 6.82
CA LYS A 71 -5.76 -22.69 7.88
C LYS A 71 -6.82 -23.80 8.02
N GLU A 72 -7.94 -23.71 7.31
CA GLU A 72 -8.93 -24.79 7.15
C GLU A 72 -8.63 -25.62 5.89
#